data_AF-A0A351H8Q3-F1
#
_entry.id   AF-A0A351H8Q3-F1
#
_cell.length_a   1.000
_cell.length_b   1.000
_cell.length_c   1.000
_cell.angle_alpha   90.00
_cell.angle_beta   90.00
_cell.angle_gamma   90.00
#
_symmetry.space_group_name_H-M   'P 1'
#
loop_
_entity.id
_entity.type
_entity.pdbx_description
1 polymer ?
#
loop_
_entity_poly.entity_id
_entity_poly.type
_entity_poly.pdbx_seq_one_letter_code
_entity_poly.pdbx_strand_id
1 'polypeptide(L)'
;TVIYTLQAPGQTADTILRGALESRGYEVGRDVSIVYVGGAESVQLLASGKAKLILVPEPFASLAEARVQSVIRSMPIEDLWESFNDRRINIPTSGIFVSGSLDRSVVESFLLLYQQSMSLSLANREKTAEIVSEKMGGFPIPVLQKAMDTAGFLFADSEKAREETTIYIEKLRELDQELTGDIDLDALFF
;
A
#
# COMPACT_ATOMS: atom_id res chain seq x y z
N THR A 1 6.79 -17.81 -13.82
CA THR A 1 7.68 -16.72 -13.32
C THR A 1 7.53 -16.56 -11.81
N VAL A 2 8.53 -16.09 -11.06
CA VAL A 2 8.44 -15.89 -9.60
C VAL A 2 8.39 -14.41 -9.25
N ILE A 3 7.43 -14.01 -8.41
CA ILE A 3 7.27 -12.65 -7.88
C ILE A 3 7.46 -12.69 -6.37
N TYR A 4 8.32 -11.81 -5.85
CA TYR A 4 8.53 -11.67 -4.41
C TYR A 4 7.73 -10.48 -3.87
N THR A 5 6.93 -10.68 -2.83
CA THR A 5 6.12 -9.62 -2.21
C THR A 5 6.12 -9.73 -0.69
N LEU A 6 5.47 -8.79 -0.01
CA LEU A 6 5.60 -8.60 1.43
C LEU A 6 4.87 -9.67 2.26
N GLN A 7 5.56 -10.11 3.33
CA GLN A 7 5.05 -10.71 4.58
C GLN A 7 4.24 -12.00 4.47
N ALA A 8 3.03 -11.95 3.90
CA ALA A 8 2.05 -13.03 3.96
C ALA A 8 0.99 -12.88 2.85
N PRO A 9 0.29 -13.98 2.49
CA PRO A 9 -0.86 -13.93 1.59
C PRO A 9 -2.01 -13.08 2.14
N GLY A 10 -2.85 -12.55 1.25
CA GLY A 10 -4.08 -11.81 1.58
C GLY A 10 -3.89 -10.33 1.90
N GLN A 11 -2.66 -9.82 1.93
CA GLN A 11 -2.39 -8.39 2.01
C GLN A 11 -2.77 -7.67 0.71
N THR A 12 -3.08 -6.37 0.77
CA THR A 12 -3.58 -5.57 -0.36
C THR A 12 -2.87 -5.81 -1.68
N ALA A 13 -1.53 -5.77 -1.72
CA ALA A 13 -0.80 -5.95 -2.97
C ALA A 13 -0.84 -7.40 -3.48
N ASP A 14 -0.95 -8.39 -2.60
CA ASP A 14 -1.10 -9.81 -2.95
C ASP A 14 -2.48 -10.05 -3.58
N THR A 15 -3.52 -9.53 -2.96
CA THR A 15 -4.88 -9.65 -3.48
C THR A 15 -5.03 -8.97 -4.84
N ILE A 16 -4.51 -7.75 -4.99
CA ILE A 16 -4.54 -7.02 -6.26
C ILE A 16 -3.73 -7.75 -7.34
N LEU A 17 -2.56 -8.28 -6.99
CA LEU A 17 -1.76 -9.09 -7.92
C LEU A 17 -2.52 -10.33 -8.38
N ARG A 18 -3.17 -11.05 -7.46
CA ARG A 18 -3.95 -12.25 -7.77
C ARG A 18 -5.13 -11.94 -8.67
N GLY A 19 -5.92 -10.91 -8.36
CA GLY A 19 -7.02 -10.46 -9.22
C GLY A 19 -6.55 -10.06 -10.62
N ALA A 20 -5.43 -9.34 -10.72
CA ALA A 20 -4.84 -8.98 -12.01
C ALA A 20 -4.36 -10.19 -12.81
N LEU A 21 -3.76 -11.19 -12.17
CA LEU A 21 -3.34 -12.44 -12.81
C LEU A 21 -4.54 -13.25 -13.30
N GLU A 22 -5.55 -13.44 -12.45
CA GLU A 22 -6.75 -14.20 -12.75
C GLU A 22 -7.54 -13.58 -13.91
N SER A 23 -7.69 -12.25 -13.93
CA SER A 23 -8.38 -11.52 -15.02
C SER A 23 -7.76 -11.76 -16.39
N ARG A 24 -6.49 -12.17 -16.44
CA ARG A 24 -5.74 -12.49 -17.65
C ARG A 24 -5.56 -13.99 -17.88
N GLY A 25 -6.22 -14.83 -17.07
CA GLY A 25 -6.19 -16.29 -17.17
C GLY A 25 -4.92 -16.95 -16.64
N TYR A 26 -4.10 -16.24 -15.86
CA TYR A 26 -2.92 -16.82 -15.20
C TYR A 26 -3.28 -17.43 -13.86
N GLU A 27 -2.74 -18.62 -13.58
CA GLU A 27 -2.97 -19.34 -12.34
C GLU A 27 -1.72 -19.30 -11.44
N VAL A 28 -1.91 -18.90 -10.17
CA VAL A 28 -0.84 -18.94 -9.16
C VAL A 28 -0.55 -20.38 -8.76
N GLY A 29 0.73 -20.77 -8.77
CA GLY A 29 1.20 -22.13 -8.55
C GLY A 29 1.50 -22.89 -9.85
N ARG A 30 0.80 -22.55 -10.95
CA ARG A 30 1.03 -23.14 -12.27
C ARG A 30 1.84 -22.22 -13.19
N ASP A 31 1.37 -21.00 -13.41
CA ASP A 31 1.95 -20.05 -14.37
C ASP A 31 2.88 -19.04 -13.68
N VAL A 32 2.50 -18.63 -12.46
CA VAL A 32 3.22 -17.68 -11.62
C VAL A 32 3.37 -18.23 -10.20
N SER A 33 4.53 -18.07 -9.58
CA SER A 33 4.75 -18.39 -8.17
C SER A 33 4.94 -17.10 -7.37
N ILE A 34 4.31 -17.02 -6.20
CA ILE A 34 4.47 -15.88 -5.28
C ILE A 34 5.27 -16.35 -4.07
N VAL A 35 6.28 -15.57 -3.70
CA VAL A 35 7.11 -15.82 -2.52
C VAL A 35 7.01 -14.62 -1.59
N TYR A 36 6.65 -14.88 -0.33
CA TYR A 36 6.47 -13.86 0.69
C TYR A 36 7.75 -13.68 1.51
N VAL A 37 8.26 -12.46 1.57
CA VAL A 37 9.50 -12.08 2.27
C VAL A 37 9.36 -10.65 2.85
N GLY A 38 10.30 -10.22 3.69
CA GLY A 38 10.33 -8.83 4.16
C GLY A 38 10.73 -7.85 3.05
N GLY A 39 10.32 -6.57 3.13
CA GLY A 39 10.59 -5.59 2.07
C GLY A 39 12.08 -5.35 1.81
N ALA A 40 12.88 -5.24 2.88
CA ALA A 40 14.34 -5.14 2.76
C ALA A 40 14.97 -6.39 2.13
N GLU A 41 14.42 -7.57 2.44
CA GLU A 41 14.85 -8.85 1.89
C GLU A 41 14.49 -8.97 0.40
N SER A 42 13.28 -8.58 -0.02
CA SER A 42 12.90 -8.52 -1.44
C SER A 42 13.90 -7.71 -2.26
N VAL A 43 14.27 -6.53 -1.76
CA VAL A 43 15.25 -5.65 -2.41
C VAL A 43 16.64 -6.29 -2.44
N GLN A 44 17.04 -6.99 -1.38
CA GLN A 44 18.32 -7.70 -1.35
C GLN A 44 18.36 -8.85 -2.36
N LEU A 45 17.28 -9.65 -2.46
CA LEU A 45 17.17 -10.73 -3.43
C LEU A 45 17.21 -10.21 -4.86
N LEU A 46 16.57 -9.06 -5.12
CA LEU A 46 16.64 -8.38 -6.42
C LEU A 46 18.07 -7.93 -6.71
N ALA A 47 18.72 -7.26 -5.76
CA ALA A 47 20.10 -6.78 -5.93
C ALA A 47 21.12 -7.90 -6.14
N SER A 48 20.90 -9.07 -5.55
CA SER A 48 21.75 -10.24 -5.76
C SER A 48 21.42 -11.03 -7.05
N GLY A 49 20.40 -10.61 -7.82
CA GLY A 49 19.91 -11.31 -9.01
C GLY A 49 19.15 -12.61 -8.73
N LYS A 50 18.82 -12.89 -7.47
CA LYS A 50 18.03 -14.09 -7.08
C LYS A 50 16.54 -13.89 -7.35
N ALA A 51 16.04 -12.67 -7.12
CA ALA A 51 14.74 -12.24 -7.59
C ALA A 51 14.89 -11.46 -8.90
N LYS A 52 13.97 -11.69 -9.85
CA LYS A 52 13.86 -10.88 -11.07
C LYS A 52 12.72 -9.86 -11.01
N LEU A 53 11.70 -10.15 -10.19
CA LEU A 53 10.51 -9.34 -10.00
C LEU A 53 10.21 -9.23 -8.51
N ILE A 54 9.93 -8.02 -8.06
CA ILE A 54 9.44 -7.73 -6.73
C ILE A 54 8.20 -6.85 -6.83
N LEU A 55 7.24 -7.05 -5.93
CA LEU A 55 6.10 -6.15 -5.72
C LEU A 55 6.18 -5.65 -4.29
N VAL A 56 6.63 -4.41 -4.11
CA VAL A 56 6.89 -3.80 -2.81
C VAL A 56 6.36 -2.35 -2.77
N PRO A 57 5.86 -1.88 -1.62
CA PRO A 57 5.49 -0.49 -1.43
C PRO A 57 6.72 0.40 -1.21
N GLU A 58 6.50 1.71 -1.17
CA GLU A 58 7.48 2.64 -0.61
C GLU A 58 7.74 2.35 0.88
N PRO A 59 8.96 2.61 1.40
CA PRO A 59 10.13 3.16 0.71
C PRO A 59 11.00 2.09 -0.01
N PHE A 60 10.56 0.84 -0.06
CA PHE A 60 11.34 -0.27 -0.61
C PHE A 60 11.44 -0.23 -2.15
N ALA A 61 10.42 0.29 -2.83
CA ALA A 61 10.48 0.56 -4.27
C ALA A 61 11.59 1.58 -4.60
N SER A 62 11.63 2.72 -3.90
CA SER A 62 12.72 3.69 -4.03
C SER A 62 14.09 3.10 -3.63
N LEU A 63 14.12 2.22 -2.61
CA LEU A 63 15.36 1.54 -2.21
C LEU A 63 15.88 0.61 -3.31
N ALA A 64 14.99 -0.10 -4.02
CA ALA A 64 15.37 -0.95 -5.14
C ALA A 64 16.01 -0.13 -6.26
N GLU A 65 15.41 1.00 -6.63
CA GLU A 65 15.96 1.94 -7.62
C GLU A 65 17.32 2.51 -7.22
N ALA A 66 17.51 2.79 -5.92
CA ALA A 66 18.79 3.26 -5.42
C ALA A 66 19.88 2.17 -5.43
N ARG A 67 19.52 0.90 -5.22
CA ARG A 67 20.48 -0.22 -5.11
C ARG A 67 20.78 -0.92 -6.42
N VAL A 68 19.86 -0.90 -7.38
CA VAL A 68 19.95 -1.69 -8.61
C VAL A 68 19.78 -0.76 -9.81
N GLN A 69 20.88 -0.32 -10.42
CA GLN A 69 20.85 0.66 -11.51
C GLN A 69 20.04 0.23 -12.73
N SER A 70 19.90 -1.07 -12.98
CA SER A 70 19.15 -1.63 -14.10
C SER A 70 17.68 -1.93 -13.79
N VAL A 71 17.22 -1.68 -12.55
CA VAL A 71 15.83 -1.95 -12.20
C VAL A 71 14.90 -1.02 -12.97
N ILE A 72 13.77 -1.56 -13.38
CA ILE A 72 12.71 -0.81 -14.04
C ILE A 72 11.51 -0.84 -13.11
N ARG A 73 11.05 0.33 -12.68
CA ARG A 73 9.75 0.48 -12.01
C ARG A 73 8.66 0.37 -13.06
N SER A 74 7.78 -0.62 -12.89
CA SER A 74 6.69 -0.91 -13.82
C SER A 74 5.50 -1.42 -13.03
N MET A 75 4.30 -1.23 -13.58
CA MET A 75 3.02 -1.64 -12.99
C MET A 75 2.81 -1.07 -11.57
N PRO A 76 2.56 0.25 -11.45
CA PRO A 76 1.95 0.83 -10.25
C PRO A 76 0.75 -0.01 -9.78
N ILE A 77 0.51 -0.03 -8.48
CA ILE A 77 -0.52 -0.90 -7.92
C ILE A 77 -1.93 -0.48 -8.37
N GLU A 78 -2.13 0.81 -8.66
CA GLU A 78 -3.35 1.36 -9.24
C GLU A 78 -3.57 0.88 -10.67
N ASP A 79 -2.50 0.72 -11.46
CA ASP A 79 -2.60 0.20 -12.82
C ASP A 79 -2.87 -1.32 -12.81
N LEU A 80 -2.33 -2.04 -11.82
CA LEU A 80 -2.69 -3.44 -11.57
C LEU A 80 -4.17 -3.57 -11.20
N TRP A 81 -4.65 -2.70 -10.31
CA TRP A 81 -6.07 -2.64 -9.95
C TRP A 81 -6.96 -2.39 -11.17
N GLU A 82 -6.65 -1.36 -11.96
CA GLU A 82 -7.41 -0.99 -13.16
C GLU A 82 -7.47 -2.12 -14.20
N SER A 83 -6.52 -3.06 -14.18
CA SER A 83 -6.51 -4.17 -15.14
C SER A 83 -7.65 -5.19 -15.00
N PHE A 84 -8.32 -5.24 -13.84
CA PHE A 84 -9.43 -6.16 -13.56
C PHE A 84 -10.65 -5.44 -12.95
N ASN A 85 -10.64 -4.11 -12.95
CA ASN A 85 -11.70 -3.28 -12.39
C ASN A 85 -12.14 -2.22 -13.39
N ASP A 86 -13.43 -1.93 -13.43
CA ASP A 86 -14.00 -0.92 -14.33
C ASP A 86 -13.63 0.53 -13.94
N ARG A 87 -13.05 0.71 -12.74
CA ARG A 87 -12.69 2.02 -12.19
C ARG A 87 -11.30 1.99 -11.57
N ARG A 88 -10.48 2.94 -11.99
CA ARG A 88 -9.28 3.35 -11.25
C ARG A 88 -9.71 4.12 -10.00
N ILE A 89 -9.15 3.74 -8.85
CA ILE A 89 -9.38 4.39 -7.56
C ILE A 89 -8.04 4.70 -6.89
N ASN A 90 -8.03 5.62 -5.93
CA ASN A 90 -6.96 5.64 -4.92
C ASN A 90 -7.21 4.47 -3.97
N ILE A 91 -6.30 3.49 -3.97
CA ILE A 91 -6.48 2.28 -3.18
C ILE A 91 -6.37 2.65 -1.69
N PRO A 92 -7.41 2.43 -0.87
CA PRO A 92 -7.40 2.76 0.55
C PRO A 92 -6.54 1.74 1.30
N THR A 93 -5.23 1.96 1.29
CA THR A 93 -4.24 1.07 1.91
C THR A 93 -4.16 1.20 3.44
N SER A 94 -4.75 2.25 4.01
CA SER A 94 -4.75 2.52 5.45
C SER A 94 -6.00 3.27 5.87
N GLY A 95 -6.50 2.95 7.07
CA GLY A 95 -7.66 3.60 7.68
C GLY A 95 -7.44 3.86 9.17
N ILE A 96 -8.07 4.90 9.70
CA ILE A 96 -8.13 5.19 11.14
C ILE A 96 -9.52 4.73 11.62
N PHE A 97 -9.54 3.72 12.48
CA PHE A 97 -10.76 3.18 13.06
C PHE A 97 -10.85 3.58 14.53
N VAL A 98 -12.04 4.01 14.95
CA VAL A 98 -12.31 4.43 16.33
C VAL A 98 -13.45 3.60 16.92
N SER A 99 -13.45 3.41 18.24
CA SER A 99 -14.60 2.80 18.90
C SER A 99 -15.83 3.67 18.73
N GLY A 100 -16.98 3.08 18.39
CA GLY A 100 -18.25 3.81 18.30
C GLY A 100 -18.72 4.43 19.62
N SER A 101 -18.09 4.05 20.75
CA SER A 101 -18.34 4.66 22.06
C SER A 101 -17.51 5.92 22.34
N LEU A 102 -16.58 6.30 21.46
CA LEU A 102 -15.71 7.44 21.67
C LEU A 102 -16.47 8.75 21.39
N ASP A 103 -16.21 9.78 22.19
CA ASP A 103 -16.83 11.09 22.00
C ASP A 103 -16.46 11.66 20.61
N ARG A 104 -17.50 12.05 19.85
CA ARG A 104 -17.39 12.64 18.51
C ARG A 104 -16.42 13.81 18.47
N SER A 105 -16.46 14.69 19.47
CA SER A 105 -15.59 15.86 19.54
C SER A 105 -14.11 15.50 19.70
N VAL A 106 -13.81 14.38 20.38
CA VAL A 106 -12.45 13.86 20.53
C VAL A 106 -11.95 13.29 19.20
N VAL A 107 -12.80 12.56 18.48
CA VAL A 107 -12.49 12.03 17.14
C VAL A 107 -12.19 13.17 16.18
N GLU A 108 -13.08 14.17 16.10
CA GLU A 108 -12.92 15.32 15.20
C GLU A 108 -11.65 16.12 15.52
N SER A 109 -11.36 16.35 16.81
CA SER A 109 -10.14 17.03 17.26
C SER A 109 -8.89 16.24 16.89
N PHE A 110 -8.90 14.92 17.07
CA PHE A 110 -7.77 14.06 16.70
C PHE A 110 -7.54 14.07 15.19
N LEU A 111 -8.59 13.92 14.37
CA LEU A 111 -8.48 13.91 12.92
C LEU A 111 -7.96 15.24 12.37
N LEU A 112 -8.39 16.37 12.95
CA LEU A 112 -7.86 17.69 12.61
C LEU A 112 -6.34 17.79 12.90
N LEU A 113 -5.92 17.37 14.10
CA LEU A 113 -4.51 17.37 14.48
C LEU A 113 -3.68 16.40 13.64
N TYR A 114 -4.25 15.24 13.28
CA TYR A 114 -3.61 14.26 12.41
C TYR A 114 -3.38 14.83 11.01
N GLN A 115 -4.39 15.47 10.42
CA GLN A 115 -4.27 16.12 9.11
C GLN A 115 -3.23 17.26 9.13
N GLN A 116 -3.19 18.06 10.20
CA GLN A 116 -2.17 19.09 10.39
C GLN A 116 -0.77 18.49 10.54
N SER A 117 -0.62 17.40 11.30
CA SER A 117 0.64 16.68 11.45
C SER A 117 1.13 16.14 10.10
N MET A 118 0.24 15.53 9.30
CA MET A 118 0.59 15.05 7.96
C MET A 118 1.05 16.21 7.06
N SER A 119 0.32 17.33 7.08
CA SER A 119 0.68 18.53 6.32
C SER A 119 2.06 19.07 6.71
N LEU A 120 2.36 19.11 8.01
CA LEU A 120 3.67 19.52 8.52
C LEU A 120 4.77 18.56 8.08
N SER A 121 4.52 17.25 8.14
CA SER A 121 5.48 16.23 7.71
C SER A 121 5.81 16.34 6.22
N LEU A 122 4.80 16.61 5.38
CA LEU A 122 4.98 16.78 3.95
C LEU A 122 5.63 18.13 3.58
N ALA A 123 5.38 19.19 4.36
CA ALA A 123 6.04 20.49 4.18
C ALA A 123 7.52 20.47 4.60
N ASN A 124 7.86 19.75 5.68
CA ASN A 124 9.22 19.64 6.18
C ASN A 124 9.83 18.26 5.88
N ARG A 125 10.02 17.99 4.59
CA ARG A 125 10.45 16.68 4.09
C ARG A 125 11.79 16.21 4.64
N GLU A 126 12.75 17.11 4.76
CA GLU A 126 14.07 16.81 5.32
C GLU A 126 13.95 16.35 6.77
N LYS A 127 13.25 17.13 7.61
CA LYS A 127 13.11 16.77 9.01
C LYS A 127 12.30 15.48 9.20
N THR A 128 11.25 15.29 8.41
CA THR A 128 10.47 14.06 8.40
C THR A 128 11.34 12.85 8.06
N ALA A 129 12.16 12.95 7.01
CA ALA A 129 13.04 11.86 6.60
C ALA A 129 14.11 11.54 7.67
N GLU A 130 14.65 12.54 8.37
CA GLU A 130 15.56 12.32 9.52
C GLU A 130 14.87 11.52 10.63
N ILE A 131 13.66 11.95 11.05
CA ILE A 131 12.90 11.29 12.12
C ILE A 131 12.57 9.85 11.73
N VAL A 132 12.08 9.64 10.50
CA VAL A 132 11.73 8.30 10.01
C VAL A 132 12.99 7.44 9.89
N SER A 133 14.12 8.00 9.42
CA SER A 133 15.39 7.29 9.35
C SER A 133 15.81 6.75 10.72
N GLU A 134 15.78 7.59 11.76
CA GLU A 134 16.10 7.19 13.13
C GLU A 134 15.19 6.05 13.61
N LYS A 135 13.87 6.16 13.39
CA LYS A 135 12.88 5.14 13.78
C LYS A 135 13.02 3.83 13.00
N MET A 136 13.54 3.90 11.79
CA MET A 136 13.81 2.73 10.94
C MET A 136 15.26 2.22 11.09
N GLY A 137 15.97 2.59 12.15
CA GLY A 137 17.31 2.08 12.43
C GLY A 137 18.40 2.61 11.49
N GLY A 138 18.28 3.88 11.06
CA GLY A 138 19.21 4.54 10.15
C GLY A 138 18.90 4.29 8.67
N PHE A 139 17.63 4.13 8.31
CA PHE A 139 17.25 3.93 6.90
C PHE A 139 17.68 5.12 6.03
N PRO A 140 18.17 4.93 4.79
CA PRO A 140 18.76 6.03 4.01
C PRO A 140 17.82 7.21 3.78
N ILE A 141 18.18 8.38 4.30
CA ILE A 141 17.41 9.63 4.16
C ILE A 141 17.09 9.98 2.70
N PRO A 142 18.04 9.91 1.74
CA PRO A 142 17.72 10.22 0.34
C PRO A 142 16.66 9.29 -0.27
N VAL A 143 16.60 8.02 0.17
CA VAL A 143 15.58 7.07 -0.27
C VAL A 143 14.21 7.45 0.31
N LEU A 144 14.16 7.85 1.58
CA LEU A 144 12.91 8.32 2.22
C LEU A 144 12.40 9.58 1.53
N GLN A 145 13.27 10.54 1.24
CA GLN A 145 12.90 11.76 0.53
C GLN A 145 12.34 11.46 -0.86
N LYS A 146 12.93 10.52 -1.60
CA LYS A 146 12.42 10.08 -2.91
C LYS A 146 11.08 9.33 -2.79
N ALA A 147 10.95 8.46 -1.79
CA ALA A 147 9.71 7.74 -1.51
C ALA A 147 8.54 8.71 -1.27
N MET A 148 8.78 9.83 -0.58
CA MET A 148 7.78 10.88 -0.35
C MET A 148 7.30 11.58 -1.63
N ASP A 149 8.00 11.47 -2.78
CA ASP A 149 7.53 12.01 -4.07
C ASP A 149 6.44 11.15 -4.70
N THR A 150 6.43 9.84 -4.39
CA THR A 150 5.60 8.85 -5.09
C THR A 150 4.62 8.12 -4.19
N ALA A 151 4.79 8.18 -2.87
CA ALA A 151 3.93 7.50 -1.91
C ALA A 151 2.48 8.03 -1.88
N GLY A 152 2.21 9.23 -2.42
CA GLY A 152 0.85 9.71 -2.63
C GLY A 152 0.05 9.94 -1.33
N PHE A 153 0.72 10.36 -0.24
CA PHE A 153 0.07 10.56 1.06
C PHE A 153 -1.10 11.56 0.96
N LEU A 154 -2.32 11.06 1.19
CA LEU A 154 -3.56 11.82 1.20
C LEU A 154 -4.34 11.52 2.47
N PHE A 155 -4.89 12.57 3.08
CA PHE A 155 -5.88 12.43 4.15
C PHE A 155 -7.26 12.68 3.56
N ALA A 156 -8.11 11.66 3.63
CA ALA A 156 -9.53 11.74 3.29
C ALA A 156 -10.35 11.49 4.57
N ASP A 157 -11.30 12.37 4.85
CA ASP A 157 -12.32 12.13 5.87
C ASP A 157 -13.31 11.06 5.40
N SER A 158 -14.21 10.64 6.28
CA SER A 158 -15.19 9.59 6.02
C SER A 158 -16.05 9.87 4.78
N GLU A 159 -16.45 11.12 4.57
CA GLU A 159 -17.25 11.52 3.41
C GLU A 159 -16.46 11.33 2.11
N LYS A 160 -15.22 11.84 2.04
CA LYS A 160 -14.38 11.73 0.85
C LYS A 160 -13.89 10.30 0.58
N ALA A 161 -13.65 9.52 1.62
CA ALA A 161 -13.14 8.15 1.51
C ALA A 161 -14.24 7.13 1.17
N ARG A 162 -15.52 7.46 1.39
CA ARG A 162 -16.63 6.50 1.32
C ARG A 162 -16.74 5.79 -0.02
N GLU A 163 -16.72 6.53 -1.13
CA GLU A 163 -16.91 5.93 -2.47
C GLU A 163 -15.79 4.94 -2.80
N GLU A 164 -14.53 5.37 -2.73
CA GLU A 164 -13.38 4.53 -3.08
C GLU A 164 -13.25 3.33 -2.12
N THR A 165 -13.53 3.52 -0.84
CA THR A 165 -13.50 2.44 0.17
C THR A 165 -14.61 1.42 -0.07
N THR A 166 -15.81 1.88 -0.43
CA THR A 166 -16.93 0.99 -0.78
C THR A 166 -16.59 0.16 -2.01
N ILE A 167 -16.14 0.80 -3.09
CA ILE A 167 -15.71 0.11 -4.32
C ILE A 167 -14.62 -0.92 -4.01
N TYR A 168 -13.63 -0.55 -3.20
CA TYR A 168 -12.54 -1.45 -2.83
C TYR A 168 -13.03 -2.67 -2.04
N ILE A 169 -13.82 -2.47 -0.99
CA ILE A 169 -14.33 -3.57 -0.13
C ILE A 169 -15.27 -4.49 -0.90
N GLU A 170 -16.18 -3.95 -1.71
CA GLU A 170 -17.09 -4.76 -2.52
C GLU A 170 -16.32 -5.65 -3.50
N LYS A 171 -15.29 -5.09 -4.16
CA LYS A 171 -14.43 -5.87 -5.04
C LYS A 171 -13.64 -6.94 -4.32
N LEU A 172 -13.08 -6.64 -3.14
CA LEU A 172 -12.40 -7.65 -2.34
C LEU A 172 -13.34 -8.79 -1.98
N ARG A 173 -14.60 -8.48 -1.65
CA ARG A 173 -15.63 -9.48 -1.35
C ARG A 173 -15.98 -10.36 -2.55
N GLU A 174 -15.97 -9.81 -3.76
CA GLU A 174 -16.15 -10.57 -5.01
C GLU A 174 -14.98 -11.52 -5.30
N LEU A 175 -13.74 -11.08 -5.02
CA LEU A 175 -12.55 -11.91 -5.20
C LEU A 175 -12.50 -13.04 -4.18
N ASP A 176 -12.70 -12.71 -2.90
CA ASP A 176 -12.73 -13.66 -1.80
C ASP A 176 -13.45 -13.04 -0.58
N GLN A 177 -14.59 -13.63 -0.22
CA GLN A 177 -15.40 -13.16 0.89
C GLN A 177 -14.64 -13.19 2.23
N GLU A 178 -13.67 -14.09 2.42
CA GLU A 178 -12.88 -14.19 3.65
C GLU A 178 -11.98 -12.97 3.87
N LEU A 179 -11.60 -12.24 2.81
CA LEU A 179 -10.75 -11.05 2.91
C LEU A 179 -11.44 -9.88 3.61
N THR A 180 -12.78 -9.82 3.54
CA THR A 180 -13.56 -8.72 4.10
C THR A 180 -14.40 -9.16 5.30
N GLY A 181 -14.82 -10.42 5.34
CA GLY A 181 -15.82 -10.86 6.30
C GLY A 181 -17.16 -10.15 6.11
N ASP A 182 -17.95 -10.10 7.19
CA ASP A 182 -19.25 -9.43 7.20
C ASP A 182 -19.08 -7.99 7.73
N ILE A 183 -18.86 -7.05 6.82
CA ILE A 183 -18.70 -5.62 7.12
C ILE A 183 -19.99 -4.88 6.78
N ASP A 184 -20.55 -4.20 7.77
CA ASP A 184 -21.54 -3.14 7.58
C ASP A 184 -20.83 -1.88 7.09
N LEU A 185 -20.96 -1.61 5.79
CA LEU A 185 -20.34 -0.46 5.14
C LEU A 185 -20.93 0.86 5.61
N ASP A 186 -22.21 0.90 6.00
CA ASP A 186 -22.82 2.15 6.48
C ASP A 186 -22.31 2.51 7.87
N ALA A 187 -22.08 1.51 8.72
CA ALA A 187 -21.49 1.67 10.05
C ALA A 187 -19.97 1.96 10.02
N LEU A 188 -19.29 1.72 8.89
CA LEU A 188 -17.84 1.91 8.76
C LEU A 188 -17.44 3.40 8.76
N PHE A 189 -18.33 4.27 8.31
CA PHE A 189 -18.03 5.68 8.08
C PHE A 189 -18.73 6.58 9.10
N PHE A 190 -17.92 7.42 9.74
CA PHE A 190 -18.29 8.38 10.79
C PHE A 190 -18.92 9.68 10.29
#